data_AF-A0A533UQ12-F1
#
_entry.id   AF-A0A533UQ12-F1
#
_cell.length_a   1.000
_cell.length_b   1.000
_cell.length_c   1.000
_cell.angle_alpha   90.00
_cell.angle_beta   90.00
_cell.angle_gamma   90.00
#
_symmetry.space_group_name_H-M   'P 1'
#
loop_
_entity.id
_entity.type
_entity.pdbx_description
1 polymer ?
#
loop_
_entity_poly.entity_id
_entity_poly.type
_entity_poly.pdbx_seq_one_letter_code
_entity_poly.pdbx_strand_id
1 'polypeptide(L)'
;MTKNISSDWNLEGDYFEGCNCNSVCPCIFLQDPDEGYCNLTIAWHIEKGHYGAVELDGLNVVAVFVAPGNMFTGPKMKLAFYVDNNANQEQSDALSNIFSGQSGGFFAVAAQFVGEMVGIKSAPITFGVEGKRRWLHIPEYLTLEI
;
A
#
# COMPACT_ATOMS: atom_id res chain seq x y z
N MET A 1 -0.07 -29.96 -18.51
CA MET A 1 -1.13 -29.42 -17.63
C MET A 1 -0.57 -28.16 -16.99
N THR A 2 -0.74 -27.01 -17.63
CA THR A 2 -0.35 -25.71 -17.08
C THR A 2 -1.41 -25.31 -16.07
N LYS A 3 -1.08 -25.46 -14.78
CA LYS A 3 -1.93 -24.98 -13.67
C LYS A 3 -1.98 -23.46 -13.82
N ASN A 4 -3.14 -22.91 -14.19
CA ASN A 4 -3.39 -21.48 -14.08
C ASN A 4 -3.29 -21.13 -12.59
N ILE A 5 -2.14 -20.61 -12.15
CA ILE A 5 -1.95 -20.06 -10.81
C ILE A 5 -2.66 -18.70 -10.80
N SER A 6 -3.99 -18.74 -10.76
CA SER A 6 -4.75 -17.59 -10.30
C SER A 6 -4.52 -17.50 -8.78
N SER A 7 -3.62 -16.59 -8.38
CA SER A 7 -3.71 -15.81 -7.13
C SER A 7 -4.08 -16.58 -5.85
N ASP A 8 -3.29 -17.58 -5.45
CA ASP A 8 -3.37 -18.17 -4.11
C ASP A 8 -2.64 -17.27 -3.10
N TRP A 9 -3.31 -16.22 -2.66
CA TRP A 9 -2.82 -15.36 -1.61
C TRP A 9 -3.99 -14.79 -0.81
N ASN A 10 -3.75 -14.54 0.47
CA ASN A 10 -4.69 -13.88 1.37
C ASN A 10 -3.90 -13.04 2.37
N LEU A 11 -4.41 -11.87 2.72
CA LEU A 11 -3.86 -10.99 3.76
C LEU A 11 -4.99 -10.57 4.69
N GLU A 12 -4.78 -10.74 5.99
CA GLU A 12 -5.67 -10.32 7.08
C GLU A 12 -4.85 -9.50 8.08
N GLY A 13 -5.43 -8.41 8.58
CA GLY A 13 -4.80 -7.57 9.59
C GLY A 13 -5.31 -6.14 9.56
N ASP A 14 -4.46 -5.23 10.01
CA ASP A 14 -4.79 -3.81 10.15
C ASP A 14 -4.40 -2.98 8.94
N TYR A 15 -5.19 -1.94 8.71
CA TYR A 15 -5.05 -0.99 7.62
C TYR A 15 -5.34 0.42 8.09
N PHE A 16 -4.54 1.38 7.64
CA PHE A 16 -4.94 2.77 7.65
C PHE A 16 -4.29 3.57 6.54
N GLU A 17 -4.91 4.70 6.23
CA GLU A 17 -4.42 5.63 5.23
C GLU A 17 -4.55 7.07 5.73
N GLY A 18 -3.71 7.95 5.19
CA GLY A 18 -3.76 9.37 5.43
C GLY A 18 -3.28 10.14 4.21
N CYS A 19 -3.90 11.29 3.96
CA CYS A 19 -3.52 12.20 2.89
C CYS A 19 -3.60 13.66 3.33
N ASN A 20 -3.26 14.58 2.43
CA ASN A 20 -3.31 16.02 2.63
C ASN A 20 -4.71 16.66 2.47
N CYS A 21 -5.79 15.87 2.39
CA CYS A 21 -7.15 16.43 2.38
C CYS A 21 -7.58 16.80 3.81
N ASN A 22 -8.42 17.84 3.95
CA ASN A 22 -8.84 18.39 5.24
C ASN A 22 -9.89 17.54 5.97
N SER A 23 -10.55 16.63 5.27
CA SER A 23 -11.63 15.81 5.83
C SER A 23 -11.82 14.50 5.06
N VAL A 24 -13.07 14.10 4.80
CA VAL A 24 -13.39 12.94 3.95
C VAL A 24 -12.83 13.18 2.55
N CYS A 25 -12.13 12.19 2.00
CA CYS A 25 -11.48 12.27 0.69
C CYS A 25 -12.47 12.71 -0.41
N PRO A 26 -12.33 13.92 -1.00
CA PRO A 26 -13.25 14.42 -2.02
C PRO A 26 -13.28 13.55 -3.28
N CYS A 27 -12.18 12.86 -3.59
CA CYS A 27 -12.05 12.01 -4.77
C CYS A 27 -13.12 10.92 -4.84
N ILE A 28 -13.61 10.41 -3.70
CA ILE A 28 -14.67 9.38 -3.67
C ILE A 28 -16.01 9.88 -4.23
N PHE A 29 -16.21 11.20 -4.23
CA PHE A 29 -17.35 11.89 -4.82
C PHE A 29 -17.00 12.51 -6.19
N LEU A 30 -15.92 12.05 -6.81
CA LEU A 30 -15.40 12.54 -8.09
C LEU A 30 -15.08 14.04 -8.08
N GLN A 31 -14.77 14.60 -6.91
CA GLN A 31 -14.27 15.98 -6.76
C GLN A 31 -12.75 15.98 -6.67
N ASP A 32 -12.12 17.11 -7.00
CA ASP A 32 -10.66 17.24 -6.90
C ASP A 32 -10.19 17.25 -5.43
N PRO A 33 -8.94 16.83 -5.14
CA PRO A 33 -8.35 16.97 -3.82
C PRO A 33 -8.35 18.44 -3.37
N ASP A 34 -8.44 18.67 -2.05
CA ASP A 34 -8.58 20.02 -1.50
C ASP A 34 -7.44 20.99 -1.92
N GLU A 35 -6.22 20.48 -2.03
CA GLU A 35 -5.05 21.26 -2.46
C GLU A 35 -4.77 21.15 -3.97
N GLY A 36 -5.64 20.50 -4.74
CA GLY A 36 -5.47 20.22 -6.17
C GLY A 36 -4.51 19.06 -6.48
N TYR A 37 -3.86 18.47 -5.47
CA TYR A 37 -3.04 17.28 -5.56
C TYR A 37 -3.24 16.40 -4.31
N CYS A 38 -2.93 15.10 -4.42
CA CYS A 38 -3.05 14.14 -3.33
C CYS A 38 -1.71 13.46 -3.05
N ASN A 39 -1.22 13.60 -1.82
CA ASN A 39 -0.13 12.80 -1.26
C ASN A 39 -0.75 11.78 -0.30
N LEU A 40 -1.02 10.59 -0.80
CA LEU A 40 -1.65 9.52 -0.04
C LEU A 40 -0.59 8.56 0.47
N THR A 41 -0.62 8.28 1.76
CA THR A 41 0.14 7.21 2.39
C THR A 41 -0.83 6.16 2.88
N ILE A 42 -0.53 4.90 2.59
CA ILE A 42 -1.31 3.76 3.02
C ILE A 42 -0.38 2.78 3.73
N ALA A 43 -0.80 2.26 4.88
CA ALA A 43 -0.04 1.33 5.69
C ALA A 43 -0.86 0.07 6.01
N TRP A 44 -0.22 -1.09 5.89
CA TRP A 44 -0.77 -2.38 6.24
C TRP A 44 0.12 -3.05 7.28
N HIS A 45 -0.51 -3.65 8.29
CA HIS A 45 0.09 -4.65 9.16
C HIS A 45 -0.57 -5.99 8.88
N ILE A 46 0.21 -6.97 8.43
CA ILE A 46 -0.29 -8.31 8.10
C ILE A 46 -0.27 -9.12 9.40
N GLU A 47 -1.42 -9.35 10.01
CA GLU A 47 -1.53 -10.24 11.17
C GLU A 47 -1.41 -11.69 10.73
N LYS A 48 -2.08 -12.04 9.63
CA LYS A 48 -2.02 -13.35 8.99
C LYS A 48 -2.03 -13.21 7.48
N GLY A 49 -1.13 -13.89 6.78
CA GLY A 49 -1.16 -13.89 5.33
C GLY A 49 -0.20 -14.86 4.68
N HIS A 50 -0.53 -15.23 3.45
CA HIS A 50 0.26 -16.15 2.67
C HIS A 50 0.30 -15.77 1.19
N TYR A 51 1.35 -16.23 0.51
CA TYR A 51 1.47 -16.24 -0.94
C TYR A 51 1.94 -17.62 -1.40
N GLY A 52 1.00 -18.48 -1.78
CA GLY A 52 1.26 -19.91 -1.95
C GLY A 52 1.77 -20.54 -0.66
N ALA A 53 3.05 -20.90 -0.61
CA ALA A 53 3.70 -21.49 0.57
C ALA A 53 4.53 -20.48 1.40
N VAL A 54 4.58 -19.21 0.98
CA VAL A 54 5.33 -18.15 1.68
C VAL A 54 4.43 -17.52 2.73
N GLU A 55 4.79 -17.67 4.01
CA GLU A 55 4.12 -16.99 5.13
C GLU A 55 4.52 -15.51 5.19
N LEU A 56 3.54 -14.63 5.42
CA LEU A 56 3.69 -13.17 5.43
C LEU A 56 3.30 -12.53 6.77
N ASP A 57 3.00 -13.36 7.77
CA ASP A 57 2.60 -12.96 9.12
C ASP A 57 3.61 -12.00 9.77
N GLY A 58 3.07 -10.98 10.43
CA GLY A 58 3.83 -9.98 11.18
C GLY A 58 4.54 -8.92 10.33
N LEU A 59 4.48 -9.00 9.01
CA LEU A 59 5.14 -8.04 8.12
C LEU A 59 4.31 -6.78 7.88
N ASN A 60 5.01 -5.68 7.65
CA ASN A 60 4.41 -4.39 7.33
C ASN A 60 4.69 -3.99 5.89
N VAL A 61 3.73 -3.33 5.25
CA VAL A 61 3.91 -2.72 3.93
C VAL A 61 3.35 -1.31 3.95
N VAL A 62 4.04 -0.39 3.27
CA VAL A 62 3.61 0.99 3.10
C VAL A 62 3.64 1.37 1.64
N ALA A 63 2.59 2.00 1.15
CA ALA A 63 2.50 2.57 -0.17
C ALA A 63 2.37 4.09 -0.06
N VAL A 64 3.19 4.82 -0.82
CA VAL A 64 3.10 6.27 -0.95
C VAL A 64 2.73 6.59 -2.39
N PHE A 65 1.63 7.34 -2.56
CA PHE A 65 1.12 7.79 -3.83
C PHE A 65 1.23 9.31 -3.93
N VAL A 66 1.58 9.78 -5.13
CA VAL A 66 1.51 11.19 -5.51
C VAL A 66 0.61 11.30 -6.73
N ALA A 67 -0.56 11.88 -6.54
CA ALA A 67 -1.52 12.18 -7.59
C ALA A 67 -1.52 13.68 -7.90
N PRO A 68 -1.28 14.10 -9.16
CA PRO A 68 -1.30 15.52 -9.53
C PRO A 68 -2.72 16.08 -9.75
N GLY A 69 -3.74 15.47 -9.13
CA GLY A 69 -5.16 15.77 -9.30
C GLY A 69 -6.04 14.66 -8.71
N ASN A 70 -7.29 14.56 -9.17
CA ASN A 70 -8.21 13.49 -8.75
C ASN A 70 -7.62 12.09 -9.02
N MET A 71 -7.70 11.21 -8.02
CA MET A 71 -7.10 9.87 -8.08
C MET A 71 -7.74 8.92 -9.09
N PHE A 72 -9.01 9.12 -9.45
CA PHE A 72 -9.78 8.24 -10.32
C PHE A 72 -9.96 8.80 -11.73
N THR A 73 -10.09 10.13 -11.86
CA THR A 73 -10.39 10.81 -13.14
C THR A 73 -9.27 11.72 -13.62
N GLY A 74 -8.29 12.03 -12.78
CA GLY A 74 -7.15 12.89 -13.10
C GLY A 74 -6.01 12.14 -13.78
N PRO A 75 -4.84 12.79 -13.93
CA PRO A 75 -3.64 12.14 -14.44
C PRO A 75 -3.20 10.99 -13.54
N LYS A 76 -2.57 9.99 -14.14
CA LYS A 76 -2.11 8.80 -13.42
C LYS A 76 -1.12 9.14 -12.30
N MET A 77 -1.24 8.41 -11.19
CA MET A 77 -0.46 8.63 -9.98
C MET A 77 0.95 8.02 -10.08
N LYS A 78 1.89 8.53 -9.30
CA LYS A 78 3.16 7.86 -8.99
C LYS A 78 3.01 7.04 -7.72
N LEU A 79 3.73 5.92 -7.63
CA LEU A 79 3.68 4.99 -6.51
C LEU A 79 5.10 4.59 -6.07
N ALA A 80 5.37 4.64 -4.77
CA ALA A 80 6.53 4.01 -4.14
C ALA A 80 6.09 3.06 -3.03
N PHE A 81 6.79 1.93 -2.88
CA PHE A 81 6.55 0.98 -1.80
C PHE A 81 7.72 0.94 -0.81
N TYR A 82 7.37 0.78 0.47
CA TYR A 82 8.28 0.31 1.49
C TYR A 82 7.82 -1.06 1.99
N VAL A 83 8.75 -2.00 2.05
CA VAL A 83 8.54 -3.34 2.60
C VAL A 83 9.38 -3.46 3.86
N ASP A 84 8.82 -4.08 4.90
CA ASP A 84 9.51 -4.31 6.16
C ASP A 84 10.85 -5.04 5.96
N ASN A 85 11.92 -4.56 6.58
CA ASN A 85 13.24 -5.17 6.48
C ASN A 85 13.38 -6.48 7.26
N ASN A 86 12.37 -6.85 8.05
CA ASN A 86 12.25 -8.19 8.63
C ASN A 86 11.85 -9.24 7.58
N ALA A 87 11.32 -8.82 6.42
CA ALA A 87 11.00 -9.73 5.33
C ALA A 87 12.28 -10.31 4.71
N ASN A 88 12.30 -11.63 4.52
CA ASN A 88 13.31 -12.27 3.69
C ASN A 88 13.04 -11.97 2.18
N GLN A 89 13.90 -12.46 1.29
CA GLN A 89 13.77 -12.20 -0.13
C GLN A 89 12.47 -12.76 -0.73
N GLU A 90 12.09 -13.99 -0.38
CA GLU A 90 10.86 -14.61 -0.90
C GLU A 90 9.60 -13.86 -0.44
N GLN A 91 9.59 -13.41 0.81
CA GLN A 91 8.51 -12.58 1.37
C GLN A 91 8.47 -11.20 0.70
N SER A 92 9.63 -10.58 0.50
CA SER A 92 9.73 -9.28 -0.18
C SER A 92 9.21 -9.35 -1.62
N ASP A 93 9.55 -10.43 -2.35
CA ASP A 93 9.07 -10.66 -3.71
C ASP A 93 7.56 -10.96 -3.74
N ALA A 94 7.07 -11.75 -2.80
CA ALA A 94 5.64 -12.03 -2.64
C ALA A 94 4.82 -10.76 -2.38
N LEU A 95 5.25 -9.93 -1.41
CA LEU A 95 4.61 -8.64 -1.11
C LEU A 95 4.67 -7.71 -2.32
N SER A 96 5.83 -7.63 -2.99
CA SER A 96 5.97 -6.82 -4.21
C SER A 96 4.99 -7.24 -5.29
N ASN A 97 4.79 -8.55 -5.51
CA ASN A 97 3.84 -9.07 -6.49
C ASN A 97 2.38 -8.78 -6.13
N ILE A 98 2.01 -8.95 -4.85
CA ILE A 98 0.65 -8.65 -4.37
C ILE A 98 0.34 -7.17 -4.54
N PHE A 99 1.16 -6.30 -3.93
CA PHE A 99 0.86 -4.87 -3.83
C PHE A 99 1.06 -4.11 -5.14
N SER A 100 1.94 -4.57 -6.05
CA SER A 100 2.02 -4.03 -7.42
C SER A 100 0.85 -4.45 -8.32
N GLY A 101 -0.02 -5.36 -7.86
CA GLY A 101 -1.17 -5.86 -8.61
C GLY A 101 -0.87 -7.00 -9.58
N GLN A 102 0.37 -7.49 -9.64
CA GLN A 102 0.74 -8.62 -10.50
C GLN A 102 0.04 -9.92 -10.10
N SER A 103 -0.33 -10.05 -8.82
CA SER A 103 -1.06 -11.21 -8.30
C SER A 103 -2.58 -11.08 -8.37
N GLY A 104 -3.12 -10.11 -9.13
CA GLY A 104 -4.57 -9.95 -9.28
C GLY A 104 -5.25 -9.27 -8.09
N GLY A 105 -6.57 -9.48 -7.97
CA GLY A 105 -7.38 -8.95 -6.85
C GLY A 105 -7.51 -7.43 -6.84
N PHE A 106 -7.73 -6.86 -5.64
CA PHE A 106 -7.93 -5.43 -5.44
C PHE A 106 -6.75 -4.59 -5.95
N PHE A 107 -5.51 -5.03 -5.67
CA PHE A 107 -4.32 -4.29 -6.07
C PHE A 107 -4.13 -4.24 -7.60
N ALA A 108 -4.59 -5.25 -8.35
CA ALA A 108 -4.59 -5.19 -9.81
C ALA A 108 -5.53 -4.10 -10.36
N VAL A 109 -6.67 -3.86 -9.69
CA VAL A 109 -7.58 -2.76 -10.04
C VAL A 109 -6.94 -1.42 -9.68
N ALA A 110 -6.37 -1.30 -8.47
CA ALA A 110 -5.69 -0.08 -8.03
C ALA A 110 -4.51 0.31 -8.95
N ALA A 111 -3.75 -0.68 -9.42
CA ALA A 111 -2.61 -0.46 -10.32
C ALA A 111 -2.99 0.22 -11.65
N GLN A 112 -4.26 0.15 -12.09
CA GLN A 112 -4.71 0.81 -13.31
C GLN A 112 -4.60 2.34 -13.25
N PHE A 113 -4.71 2.91 -12.04
CA PHE A 113 -4.60 4.34 -11.77
C PHE A 113 -3.15 4.83 -11.60
N VAL A 114 -2.19 3.89 -11.55
CA VAL A 114 -0.76 4.19 -11.42
C VAL A 114 -0.12 4.29 -12.81
N GLY A 115 0.63 5.37 -13.03
CA GLY A 115 1.34 5.63 -14.29
C GLY A 115 2.82 5.30 -14.18
N GLU A 116 3.38 5.38 -12.98
CA GLU A 116 4.80 5.19 -12.71
C GLU A 116 4.98 4.53 -11.34
N MET A 117 5.67 3.40 -11.30
CA MET A 117 6.21 2.82 -10.07
C MET A 117 7.63 3.36 -9.88
N VAL A 118 7.82 4.25 -8.92
CA VAL A 118 9.10 4.92 -8.62
C VAL A 118 10.11 3.91 -8.06
N GLY A 119 9.64 2.94 -7.28
CA GLY A 119 10.46 1.85 -6.78
C GLY A 119 9.90 1.18 -5.53
N ILE A 120 10.64 0.17 -5.07
CA ILE A 120 10.36 -0.58 -3.85
C ILE A 120 11.62 -0.52 -2.98
N LYS A 121 11.46 -0.22 -1.70
CA LYS A 121 12.57 -0.12 -0.75
C LYS A 121 12.31 -0.96 0.50
N SER A 122 13.29 -1.76 0.89
CA SER A 122 13.29 -2.39 2.20
C SER A 122 13.67 -1.36 3.28
N ALA A 123 12.90 -1.27 4.36
CA ALA A 123 13.14 -0.32 5.45
C ALA A 123 12.63 -0.86 6.79
N PRO A 124 13.19 -0.40 7.93
CA PRO A 124 12.60 -0.70 9.23
C PRO A 124 11.26 0.04 9.35
N ILE A 125 10.18 -0.73 9.46
CA ILE A 125 8.82 -0.19 9.57
C ILE A 125 8.30 -0.51 10.96
N THR A 126 7.83 0.51 11.68
CA THR A 126 7.11 0.32 12.94
C THR A 126 5.65 0.71 12.73
N PHE A 127 4.75 -0.22 12.99
CA PHE A 127 3.30 -0.02 12.93
C PHE A 127 2.71 -0.22 14.33
N GLY A 128 1.76 0.62 14.72
CA GLY A 128 1.10 0.49 16.00
C GLY A 128 -0.38 0.85 15.97
N VAL A 129 -1.16 0.10 16.75
CA VAL A 129 -2.59 0.30 16.95
C VAL A 129 -2.85 0.39 18.44
N GLU A 130 -3.47 1.49 18.88
CA GLU A 130 -3.87 1.71 20.26
C GLU A 130 -5.30 2.28 20.31
N GLY A 131 -6.28 1.39 20.48
CA GLY A 131 -7.69 1.75 20.43
C GLY A 131 -8.10 2.28 19.05
N LYS A 132 -8.29 3.59 18.92
CA LYS A 132 -8.58 4.24 17.63
C LYS A 132 -7.36 4.84 16.95
N ARG A 133 -6.26 5.00 17.70
CA ARG A 133 -5.01 5.56 17.21
C ARG A 133 -4.31 4.54 16.33
N ARG A 134 -3.91 4.95 15.13
CA ARG A 134 -2.96 4.18 14.29
C ARG A 134 -1.77 5.04 13.97
N TRP A 135 -0.59 4.44 13.97
CA TRP A 135 0.62 5.14 13.60
C TRP A 135 1.61 4.24 12.87
N LEU A 136 2.46 4.91 12.10
CA LEU A 136 3.50 4.34 11.28
C LEU A 136 4.76 5.20 11.44
N HIS A 137 5.91 4.55 11.58
CA HIS A 137 7.20 5.20 11.51
C HIS A 137 8.16 4.43 10.60
N ILE A 138 8.74 5.13 9.62
CA ILE A 138 9.88 4.69 8.83
C ILE A 138 11.00 5.73 9.05
N PRO A 139 12.06 5.40 9.80
CA PRO A 139 13.14 6.33 10.13
C PRO A 139 13.65 7.09 8.90
N GLU A 140 13.79 8.41 9.02
CA GLU A 140 14.26 9.33 7.98
C GLU A 140 13.33 9.53 6.76
N TYR A 141 12.30 8.70 6.58
CA TYR A 141 11.43 8.78 5.40
C TYR A 141 10.03 9.29 5.72
N LEU A 142 9.39 8.75 6.75
CA LEU A 142 7.95 8.93 6.93
C LEU A 142 7.53 8.73 8.39
N THR A 143 6.60 9.56 8.84
CA THR A 143 5.80 9.32 10.03
C THR A 143 4.37 9.70 9.70
N LEU A 144 3.43 8.82 10.03
CA LEU A 144 2.00 9.05 9.87
C LEU A 144 1.27 8.60 11.13
N GLU A 145 0.34 9.41 11.60
CA GLU A 145 -0.48 9.11 12.78
C GLU A 145 -1.90 9.64 12.55
N ILE A 146 -2.92 8.82 12.88
CA ILE A 146 -4.34 9.17 12.81
C ILE A 146 -5.10 8.72 14.07
#